data_AF-W6V001-F1
#
_entry.id   AF-W6V001-F1
#
_cell.length_a   1.000
_cell.length_b   1.000
_cell.length_c   1.000
_cell.angle_alpha   90.00
_cell.angle_beta   90.00
_cell.angle_gamma   90.00
#
_symmetry.space_group_name_H-M   'P 1'
#
loop_
_entity.id
_entity.type
_entity.pdbx_description
1 polymer ?
#
loop_
_entity_poly.entity_id
_entity_poly.type
_entity_poly.pdbx_seq_one_letter_code
_entity_poly.pdbx_strand_id
1 'polypeptide(L)'
;MHVCHPCYPCFVALLLIVLASPNIQPAQADERFEYFKACIQRCSDLNAECNKKVHDLWTDFFKNKKAILRHLRKCCLRGETREDSTPEDSFAACTRIRCGAVLWGCQIQKKHSGFLSEDEKEHLKQKDHD
;
A
#
# COMPACT_ATOMS: atom_id res chain seq x y z
N MET A 1 61.82 -7.77 -39.17
CA MET A 1 61.34 -8.04 -37.79
C MET A 1 60.99 -6.71 -37.14
N HIS A 2 59.71 -6.37 -37.04
CA HIS A 2 59.19 -5.31 -36.18
C HIS A 2 57.88 -5.85 -35.58
N VAL A 3 57.95 -6.19 -34.30
CA VAL A 3 56.81 -6.67 -33.52
C VAL A 3 56.21 -5.44 -32.84
N CYS A 4 54.99 -5.04 -33.21
CA CYS A 4 54.25 -4.02 -32.48
C CYS A 4 53.30 -4.70 -31.49
N HIS A 5 53.52 -4.41 -30.21
CA HIS A 5 52.74 -4.84 -29.04
C HIS A 5 51.33 -4.22 -29.04
N PRO A 6 50.32 -4.91 -28.47
CA PRO A 6 49.00 -4.32 -28.26
C PRO A 6 49.04 -3.23 -27.18
N CYS A 7 48.53 -2.04 -27.51
CA CYS A 7 48.35 -0.92 -26.58
C CYS A 7 47.32 -1.26 -25.49
N TYR A 8 47.81 -1.43 -24.26
CA TYR A 8 47.05 -1.80 -23.07
C TYR A 8 46.81 -0.63 -22.07
N PRO A 9 46.40 0.62 -22.44
CA PRO A 9 46.03 1.60 -21.42
C PRO A 9 44.61 2.18 -21.57
N CYS A 10 43.66 1.51 -22.23
CA CYS A 10 42.28 2.03 -22.34
C CYS A 10 41.26 1.29 -21.45
N PHE A 11 41.52 0.04 -21.07
CA PHE A 11 40.56 -0.76 -20.29
C PHE A 11 40.59 -0.50 -18.77
N VAL A 12 41.71 0.00 -18.23
CA VAL A 12 41.85 0.18 -16.77
C VAL A 12 41.12 1.43 -16.27
N ALA A 13 40.99 2.47 -17.11
CA ALA A 13 40.31 3.71 -16.73
C ALA A 13 38.77 3.56 -16.61
N LEU A 14 38.15 2.66 -17.38
CA LEU A 14 36.70 2.44 -17.34
C LEU A 14 36.25 1.63 -16.13
N LEU A 15 37.12 0.79 -15.56
CA LEU A 15 36.83 -0.02 -14.36
C LEU A 15 36.87 0.81 -13.06
N LEU A 16 37.59 1.93 -13.04
CA LEU A 16 37.67 2.81 -11.86
C LEU A 16 36.45 3.72 -11.70
N ILE A 17 35.68 3.98 -12.76
CA ILE A 17 34.48 4.83 -12.69
C ILE A 17 33.29 4.05 -12.10
N VAL A 18 33.27 2.71 -12.19
CA VAL A 18 32.17 1.88 -11.68
C VAL A 18 32.16 1.77 -10.15
N LEU A 19 33.31 1.99 -9.49
CA LEU A 19 33.42 1.95 -8.02
C LEU A 19 33.11 3.28 -7.34
N ALA A 20 32.90 4.36 -8.10
CA ALA A 20 32.36 5.62 -7.58
C ALA A 20 30.82 5.57 -7.53
N SER A 21 30.25 4.46 -7.03
CA SER A 21 28.86 4.47 -6.62
C SER A 21 28.77 5.34 -5.37
N PRO A 22 27.92 6.38 -5.33
CA PRO A 22 27.71 7.11 -4.10
C PRO A 22 27.17 6.12 -3.07
N ASN A 23 27.92 5.93 -1.98
CA ASN A 23 27.44 5.26 -0.79
C ASN A 23 26.09 5.87 -0.43
N ILE A 24 25.00 5.14 -0.63
CA ILE A 24 23.71 5.47 -0.01
C ILE A 24 23.98 5.33 1.49
N GLN A 25 24.19 6.46 2.17
CA GLN A 25 24.46 6.47 3.59
C GLN A 25 23.20 6.02 4.33
N PRO A 26 23.31 5.16 5.36
CA PRO A 26 22.16 4.60 6.08
C PRO A 26 21.22 5.68 6.63
N ALA A 27 21.76 6.81 7.07
CA ALA A 27 20.97 7.95 7.57
C ALA A 27 20.00 8.54 6.52
N GLN A 28 20.36 8.55 5.24
CA GLN A 28 19.51 9.06 4.17
C GLN A 28 18.41 8.06 3.79
N ALA A 29 18.67 6.76 3.93
CA ALA A 29 17.67 5.72 3.75
C ALA A 29 16.62 5.77 4.86
N ASP A 30 17.05 6.01 6.11
CA ASP A 30 16.17 6.16 7.26
C ASP A 30 15.23 7.37 7.10
N GLU A 31 15.75 8.55 6.74
CA GLU A 31 14.92 9.75 6.56
C GLU A 31 13.87 9.57 5.44
N ARG A 32 14.25 8.98 4.30
CA ARG A 32 13.32 8.69 3.21
C ARG A 32 12.24 7.70 3.63
N PHE A 33 12.59 6.70 4.43
CA PHE A 33 11.65 5.73 4.94
C PHE A 33 10.68 6.36 5.96
N GLU A 34 11.16 7.23 6.85
CA GLU A 34 10.30 7.98 7.77
C GLU A 34 9.31 8.90 7.02
N TYR A 35 9.79 9.61 6.01
CA TYR A 35 8.92 10.41 5.14
C TYR A 35 7.84 9.55 4.46
N PHE A 36 8.23 8.38 3.92
CA PHE A 36 7.29 7.46 3.30
C PHE A 36 6.23 6.97 4.29
N LYS A 37 6.63 6.54 5.50
CA LYS A 37 5.70 6.13 6.56
C LYS A 37 4.72 7.25 6.93
N ALA A 38 5.22 8.47 7.11
CA ALA A 38 4.38 9.62 7.41
C ALA A 38 3.38 9.92 6.28
N CYS A 39 3.79 9.76 5.02
CA CYS A 39 2.89 9.89 3.87
C CYS A 39 1.78 8.84 3.87
N ILE A 40 2.16 7.56 4.02
CA ILE A 40 1.20 6.45 4.09
C ILE A 40 0.23 6.63 5.26
N GLN A 41 0.71 7.10 6.42
CA GLN A 41 -0.14 7.37 7.58
C GLN A 41 -1.23 8.40 7.26
N ARG A 42 -0.89 9.52 6.62
CA ARG A 42 -1.89 10.54 6.21
C ARG A 42 -2.95 9.95 5.27
N CYS A 43 -2.54 9.11 4.33
CA CYS A 43 -3.49 8.41 3.45
C CYS A 43 -4.36 7.41 4.24
N SER A 44 -3.78 6.73 5.22
CA SER A 44 -4.49 5.81 6.11
C SER A 44 -5.54 6.53 6.94
N ASP A 45 -5.24 7.72 7.46
CA ASP A 45 -6.18 8.55 8.23
C ASP A 45 -7.38 8.97 7.37
N LEU A 46 -7.14 9.35 6.10
CA LEU A 46 -8.19 9.65 5.13
C LEU A 46 -9.09 8.42 4.87
N ASN A 47 -8.48 7.25 4.72
CA ASN A 47 -9.21 5.99 4.54
C ASN A 47 -10.05 5.64 5.79
N ALA A 48 -9.48 5.82 6.99
CA ALA A 48 -10.19 5.60 8.25
C ALA A 48 -11.40 6.52 8.37
N GLU A 49 -11.25 7.81 8.03
CA GLU A 49 -12.36 8.76 8.01
C GLU A 49 -13.45 8.34 7.02
N CYS A 50 -13.08 7.91 5.81
CA CYS A 50 -14.03 7.39 4.85
C CYS A 50 -14.80 6.17 5.38
N ASN A 51 -14.11 5.26 6.09
CA ASN A 51 -14.68 4.02 6.61
C ASN A 51 -15.66 4.23 7.77
N LYS A 52 -15.61 5.35 8.49
CA LYS A 52 -16.56 5.66 9.59
C LYS A 52 -18.02 5.63 9.16
N LYS A 53 -18.31 5.91 7.87
CA LYS A 53 -19.68 5.92 7.33
C LYS A 53 -20.41 4.59 7.36
N VAL A 54 -19.70 3.48 7.57
CA VAL A 54 -20.30 2.15 7.72
C VAL A 54 -20.16 1.59 9.12
N HIS A 55 -19.74 2.41 10.10
CA HIS A 55 -19.54 1.98 11.48
C HIS A 55 -20.78 1.28 12.05
N ASP A 56 -21.95 1.89 11.90
CA ASP A 56 -23.19 1.37 12.50
C ASP A 56 -23.75 0.14 11.75
N LEU A 57 -23.29 -0.09 10.52
CA LEU A 57 -23.70 -1.26 9.73
C LEU A 57 -23.01 -2.54 10.22
N TRP A 58 -21.91 -2.44 10.96
CA TRP A 58 -21.16 -3.60 11.45
C TRP A 58 -21.90 -4.41 12.51
N THR A 59 -22.87 -3.81 13.22
CA THR A 59 -23.67 -4.48 14.25
C THR A 59 -24.49 -5.64 13.70
N ASP A 60 -24.97 -5.53 12.46
CA ASP A 60 -25.63 -6.61 11.72
C ASP A 60 -24.87 -6.82 10.40
N PHE A 61 -23.66 -7.38 10.55
CA PHE A 61 -22.71 -7.49 9.44
C PHE A 61 -23.29 -8.34 8.32
N PHE A 62 -23.97 -9.45 8.62
CA PHE A 62 -24.44 -10.37 7.58
C PHE A 62 -25.52 -9.74 6.71
N LYS A 63 -26.47 -9.02 7.33
CA LYS A 63 -27.49 -8.26 6.59
C LYS A 63 -26.87 -7.14 5.76
N ASN A 64 -25.86 -6.46 6.30
CA ASN A 64 -25.26 -5.27 5.67
C ASN A 64 -23.99 -5.53 4.85
N LYS A 65 -23.54 -6.78 4.76
CA LYS A 65 -22.24 -7.19 4.18
C LYS A 65 -21.99 -6.55 2.82
N LYS A 66 -22.98 -6.57 1.93
CA LYS A 66 -22.87 -6.00 0.58
C LYS A 66 -22.65 -4.49 0.60
N ALA A 67 -23.34 -3.77 1.49
CA ALA A 67 -23.21 -2.32 1.64
C ALA A 67 -21.84 -1.96 2.24
N ILE A 68 -21.44 -2.66 3.30
CA ILE A 68 -20.12 -2.49 3.95
C ILE A 68 -19.01 -2.71 2.92
N LEU A 69 -18.97 -3.87 2.25
CA LEU A 69 -17.91 -4.19 1.29
C LEU A 69 -17.86 -3.21 0.12
N ARG A 70 -19.02 -2.76 -0.38
CA ARG A 70 -19.09 -1.75 -1.45
C ARG A 70 -18.45 -0.44 -0.99
N HIS A 71 -18.77 0.01 0.21
CA HIS A 71 -18.26 1.27 0.75
C HIS A 71 -16.76 1.20 1.01
N LEU A 72 -16.29 0.14 1.69
CA LEU A 72 -14.87 -0.04 1.98
C LEU A 72 -14.03 -0.14 0.70
N ARG A 73 -14.51 -0.86 -0.33
CA ARG A 73 -13.84 -0.89 -1.64
C ARG A 73 -13.76 0.49 -2.27
N LYS A 74 -14.82 1.31 -2.17
CA LYS A 74 -14.81 2.69 -2.65
C LYS A 74 -13.78 3.53 -1.91
N CYS A 75 -13.75 3.48 -0.58
CA CYS A 75 -12.76 4.20 0.23
C CYS A 75 -11.32 3.77 -0.09
N CYS A 76 -11.13 2.52 -0.49
CA CYS A 76 -9.81 1.94 -0.66
C CYS A 76 -9.25 2.08 -2.10
N LEU A 77 -10.08 1.88 -3.14
CA LEU A 77 -9.62 1.75 -4.54
C LEU A 77 -10.23 2.76 -5.52
N ARG A 78 -11.16 3.63 -5.10
CA ARG A 78 -11.84 4.54 -6.05
C ARG A 78 -10.82 5.43 -6.77
N GLY A 79 -10.83 5.36 -8.10
CA GLY A 79 -9.99 6.18 -8.95
C GLY A 79 -8.51 5.78 -8.99
N GLU A 80 -8.14 4.60 -8.46
CA GLU A 80 -6.73 4.21 -8.33
C GLU A 80 -5.92 4.25 -9.63
N THR A 81 -6.54 3.91 -10.77
CA THR A 81 -5.91 3.89 -12.10
C THR A 81 -6.25 5.11 -12.96
N ARG A 82 -7.13 5.99 -12.48
CA ARG A 82 -7.60 7.15 -13.26
C ARG A 82 -6.60 8.28 -13.23
N GLU A 83 -6.31 8.87 -14.38
CA GLU A 83 -5.40 10.02 -14.49
C GLU A 83 -5.95 11.28 -13.82
N ASP A 84 -7.27 11.47 -13.85
CA ASP A 84 -7.98 12.62 -13.28
C ASP A 84 -8.34 12.48 -11.79
N SER A 85 -7.79 11.46 -11.11
CA SER A 85 -8.09 11.23 -9.70
C SER A 85 -7.35 12.19 -8.77
N THR A 86 -8.00 12.48 -7.65
CA THR A 86 -7.48 13.33 -6.58
C THR A 86 -7.01 12.47 -5.41
N PRO A 87 -6.08 12.95 -4.56
CA PRO A 87 -5.68 12.22 -3.36
C PRO A 87 -6.84 11.89 -2.41
N GLU A 88 -7.93 12.64 -2.46
CA GLU A 88 -9.11 12.47 -1.61
C GLU A 88 -10.08 11.40 -2.14
N ASP A 89 -9.83 10.84 -3.33
CA ASP A 89 -10.75 9.87 -3.91
C ASP A 89 -10.77 8.53 -3.17
N SER A 90 -9.59 8.04 -2.77
CA SER A 90 -9.40 6.79 -2.04
C SER A 90 -8.00 6.69 -1.44
N PHE A 91 -7.78 5.67 -0.60
CA PHE A 91 -6.46 5.29 -0.10
C PHE A 91 -5.47 5.08 -1.26
N ALA A 92 -5.82 4.28 -2.27
CA ALA A 92 -4.96 3.97 -3.41
C ALA A 92 -4.61 5.22 -4.23
N ALA A 93 -5.57 6.12 -4.46
CA ALA A 93 -5.31 7.38 -5.15
C ALA A 93 -4.34 8.26 -4.33
N CYS A 94 -4.56 8.37 -3.01
CA CYS A 94 -3.67 9.10 -2.11
C CYS A 94 -2.24 8.55 -2.13
N THR A 95 -2.05 7.24 -1.96
CA THR A 95 -0.71 6.64 -1.91
C THR A 95 0.02 6.77 -3.24
N ARG A 96 -0.70 6.63 -4.37
CA ARG A 96 -0.12 6.79 -5.70
C ARG A 96 0.33 8.23 -5.95
N ILE A 97 -0.55 9.19 -5.70
CA ILE A 97 -0.32 10.61 -6.02
C ILE A 97 0.67 11.26 -5.05
N ARG A 98 0.52 11.02 -3.73
CA ARG A 98 1.31 11.69 -2.69
C ARG A 98 2.58 10.93 -2.31
N CYS A 99 2.51 9.59 -2.30
CA CYS A 99 3.59 8.75 -1.78
C CYS A 99 4.35 7.99 -2.86
N GLY A 100 3.94 8.09 -4.14
CA GLY A 100 4.55 7.36 -5.24
C GLY A 100 4.39 5.84 -5.16
N ALA A 101 3.39 5.35 -4.41
CA ALA A 101 3.18 3.92 -4.16
C ALA A 101 1.84 3.43 -4.71
N VAL A 102 1.90 2.46 -5.62
CA VAL A 102 0.74 1.80 -6.22
C VAL A 102 0.34 0.60 -5.37
N LEU A 103 -0.97 0.44 -5.13
CA LEU A 103 -1.53 -0.71 -4.42
C LEU A 103 -1.99 -1.78 -5.43
N TRP A 104 -1.95 -3.04 -5.00
CA TRP A 104 -2.39 -4.18 -5.81
C TRP A 104 -3.81 -4.64 -5.46
N GLY A 105 -4.45 -3.99 -4.49
CA GLY A 105 -5.80 -4.30 -4.05
C GLY A 105 -6.03 -3.95 -2.58
N CYS A 106 -7.24 -4.27 -2.11
CA CYS A 106 -7.66 -4.00 -0.73
C CYS A 106 -8.17 -5.24 -0.04
N GLN A 107 -7.47 -5.63 1.02
CA GLN A 107 -7.90 -6.68 1.92
C GLN A 107 -8.77 -6.07 3.03
N ILE A 108 -10.03 -6.50 3.10
CA ILE A 108 -10.95 -6.08 4.15
C ILE A 108 -10.94 -7.13 5.24
N GLN A 109 -10.51 -6.75 6.44
CA GLN A 109 -10.51 -7.60 7.62
C GLN A 109 -11.48 -7.03 8.67
N LYS A 110 -12.50 -7.81 9.03
CA LYS A 110 -13.32 -7.52 10.22
C LYS A 110 -12.49 -7.91 11.44
N LYS A 111 -12.20 -6.94 12.31
CA LYS A 111 -11.58 -7.22 13.62
C LYS A 111 -12.68 -7.27 14.66
N HIS A 112 -12.72 -8.34 15.45
CA HIS A 112 -13.61 -8.43 16.60
C HIS A 112 -12.94 -7.84 17.83
N SER A 113 -13.68 -7.04 18.59
CA SER A 113 -13.34 -6.63 19.93
C SER A 113 -14.56 -6.87 20.82
N GLY A 114 -14.42 -7.67 21.88
CA GLY A 114 -15.55 -8.07 22.73
C GLY A 114 -16.20 -9.41 22.33
N PHE A 115 -17.40 -9.67 22.87
CA PHE A 115 -18.16 -10.91 22.59
C PHE A 115 -18.81 -10.86 21.20
N LEU A 116 -18.85 -12.03 20.52
CA LEU A 116 -19.55 -12.22 19.25
C LEU A 116 -21.04 -11.84 19.40
N SER A 117 -21.58 -11.12 18.44
CA SER A 117 -23.01 -10.83 18.36
C SER A 117 -23.83 -12.10 18.07
N GLU A 118 -25.12 -12.10 18.41
CA GLU A 118 -25.97 -13.28 18.25
C GLU A 118 -26.11 -13.74 16.79
N ASP A 119 -26.17 -12.79 15.84
CA ASP A 119 -26.16 -13.07 14.39
C ASP A 119 -24.88 -13.78 13.92
N GLU A 120 -23.73 -13.44 14.54
CA GLU A 120 -22.46 -14.14 14.32
C GLU A 120 -22.45 -15.55 14.88
N LYS A 121 -23.00 -15.73 16.09
CA LYS A 121 -23.12 -17.06 16.69
C LYS A 121 -24.01 -17.97 15.84
N GLU A 122 -25.11 -17.45 15.31
CA GLU A 122 -26.00 -18.20 14.43
C GLU A 122 -25.33 -18.60 13.11
N HIS A 123 -24.61 -17.69 12.45
CA HIS A 123 -23.88 -18.00 11.22
C HIS A 123 -22.73 -18.99 11.41
N LEU A 124 -22.06 -18.98 12.57
CA LEU A 124 -21.03 -19.96 12.90
C LEU A 124 -21.65 -21.36 13.09
N LYS A 125 -22.77 -21.45 13.83
CA LYS A 125 -23.50 -22.72 14.01
C LYS A 125 -23.98 -23.30 12.69
N GLN A 126 -24.42 -22.47 11.75
CA GLN A 126 -24.94 -22.92 10.46
C GLN A 126 -23.85 -23.44 9.52
N LYS A 127 -22.60 -22.98 9.70
CA LYS A 127 -21.42 -23.51 8.99
C LYS A 127 -20.92 -24.86 9.48
N ASP A 128 -21.22 -25.23 10.72
CA ASP A 128 -20.83 -26.53 11.29
C ASP A 128 -21.79 -27.67 10.89
N HIS A 129 -22.89 -27.35 10.21
CA HIS A 129 -23.93 -28.30 9.79
C HIS A 129 -23.93 -28.61 8.27
N ASP A 130 -23.04 -27.99 7.49
CA ASP A 130 -22.78 -28.25 6.06
C ASP A 130 -21.40 -28.90 5.87
#